data_AF-A0A7K2LZM1-F1
#
_entry.id   AF-A0A7K2LZM1-F1
#
_cell.length_a   1.000
_cell.length_b   1.000
_cell.length_c   1.000
_cell.angle_alpha   90.00
_cell.angle_beta   90.00
_cell.angle_gamma   90.00
#
_symmetry.space_group_name_H-M   'P 1'
#
loop_
_entity.id
_entity.type
_entity.pdbx_description
1 polymer ?
#
loop_
_entity_poly.entity_id
_entity_poly.type
_entity_poly.pdbx_seq_one_letter_code
_entity_poly.pdbx_strand_id
1 'polypeptide(L)'
;RRRPDRTAAPVPEEVQEVRRRELALLAWPEAAGTTPEQREALELAVRHRLTAHEVAAVLGLGLAAARELLASAACEVERTRAALAVVETGGCPGVAVLAGPDGFVLSTALRRELVRHVDDCPRCRRTAERAV
;
A
#
# COMPACT_ATOMS: atom_id res chain seq x y z
N ARG A 1 -20.72 -33.41 23.17
CA ARG A 1 -19.30 -33.43 23.61
C ARG A 1 -18.66 -32.11 23.21
N ARG A 2 -18.27 -31.26 24.16
CA ARG A 2 -17.66 -29.93 23.93
C ARG A 2 -16.18 -30.13 23.62
N ARG A 3 -15.70 -29.63 22.47
CA ARG A 3 -14.27 -29.65 22.08
C ARG A 3 -13.55 -28.61 22.97
N PRO A 4 -12.44 -28.93 23.64
CA PRO A 4 -11.72 -27.92 24.40
C PRO A 4 -11.16 -26.89 23.42
N ASP A 5 -11.43 -25.62 23.73
CA ASP A 5 -10.88 -24.47 23.05
C ASP A 5 -9.35 -24.53 23.19
N ARG A 6 -8.64 -24.67 22.06
CA ARG A 6 -7.18 -24.59 22.05
C ARG A 6 -6.84 -23.12 22.16
N THR A 7 -6.83 -22.59 23.37
CA THR A 7 -6.19 -21.31 23.67
C THR A 7 -4.72 -21.46 23.31
N ALA A 8 -4.35 -20.99 22.12
CA ALA A 8 -2.96 -20.96 21.70
C ALA A 8 -2.19 -20.15 22.73
N ALA A 9 -1.12 -20.72 23.29
CA ALA A 9 -0.23 -19.99 24.18
C ALA A 9 0.26 -18.71 23.47
N PRO A 10 0.39 -17.58 24.18
CA PRO A 10 0.86 -16.34 23.57
C PRO A 10 2.26 -16.57 22.99
N VAL A 11 2.39 -16.32 21.69
CA VAL A 11 3.66 -16.41 20.96
C VAL A 11 4.58 -15.31 21.49
N PRO A 12 5.87 -15.59 21.78
CA PRO A 12 6.82 -14.57 22.20
C PRO A 12 6.82 -13.36 21.25
N GLU A 13 6.93 -12.15 21.79
CA GLU A 13 6.82 -10.91 21.02
C GLU A 13 7.83 -10.83 19.87
N GLU A 14 9.05 -11.30 20.09
CA GLU A 14 10.10 -11.38 19.06
C GLU A 14 9.70 -12.29 17.88
N VAL A 15 9.05 -13.41 18.16
CA VAL A 15 8.55 -14.33 17.13
C VAL A 15 7.36 -13.72 16.39
N GLN A 16 6.49 -12.98 17.08
CA GLN A 16 5.42 -12.24 16.42
C GLN A 16 5.96 -11.12 15.52
N GLU A 17 7.02 -10.44 15.95
CA GLU A 17 7.66 -9.38 15.18
C GLU A 17 8.37 -9.92 13.93
N VAL A 18 9.12 -11.01 14.05
CA VAL A 18 9.70 -11.71 12.90
C VAL A 18 8.61 -12.14 11.92
N ARG A 19 7.53 -12.75 12.41
CA ARG A 19 6.42 -13.19 11.57
C ARG A 19 5.69 -12.03 10.89
N ARG A 20 5.54 -10.88 11.56
CA ARG A 20 5.02 -9.65 10.95
C ARG A 20 5.93 -9.14 9.85
N ARG A 21 7.25 -9.14 10.05
CA ARG A 21 8.23 -8.74 9.03
C ARG A 21 8.20 -9.67 7.82
N GLU A 22 8.17 -10.98 8.04
CA GLU A 22 8.05 -11.98 6.96
C GLU A 22 6.75 -11.79 6.14
N LEU A 23 5.62 -11.56 6.81
CA LEU A 23 4.36 -11.27 6.14
C LEU A 23 4.38 -9.92 5.40
N ALA A 24 5.07 -8.91 5.94
CA ALA A 24 5.26 -7.62 5.29
C ALA A 24 6.10 -7.73 4.00
N LEU A 25 7.05 -8.66 3.93
CA LEU A 25 7.81 -8.95 2.70
C LEU A 25 6.95 -9.60 1.60
N LEU A 26 5.85 -10.28 1.98
CA LEU A 26 4.86 -10.81 1.04
C LEU A 26 3.78 -9.79 0.69
N ALA A 27 3.70 -8.68 1.42
CA ALA A 27 2.80 -7.60 1.10
C ALA A 27 3.33 -6.82 -0.11
N TRP A 28 2.41 -6.18 -0.82
CA TRP A 28 2.74 -5.15 -1.81
C TRP A 28 2.57 -3.78 -1.14
N PRO A 29 3.64 -3.23 -0.52
CA PRO A 29 3.52 -2.08 0.38
C PRO A 29 3.10 -0.80 -0.34
N GLU A 30 3.39 -0.64 -1.63
CA GLU A 30 2.98 0.53 -2.40
C GLU A 30 1.47 0.55 -2.69
N ALA A 31 0.83 -0.62 -2.69
CA ALA A 31 -0.62 -0.76 -2.72
C ALA A 31 -1.26 -0.74 -1.32
N ALA A 32 -0.49 -0.52 -0.25
CA ALA A 32 -1.07 -0.23 1.05
C ALA A 32 -1.97 1.02 0.88
N GLY A 33 -3.28 0.86 1.04
CA GLY A 33 -4.26 1.94 0.82
C GLY A 33 -5.23 1.72 -0.32
N THR A 34 -4.99 0.76 -1.21
CA THR A 34 -6.02 0.32 -2.17
C THR A 34 -7.18 -0.36 -1.42
N THR A 35 -8.41 -0.21 -1.92
CA THR A 35 -9.55 -1.01 -1.45
C THR A 35 -9.37 -2.48 -1.88
N PRO A 36 -10.08 -3.44 -1.28
CA PRO A 36 -10.08 -4.83 -1.75
C PRO A 36 -10.38 -4.94 -3.25
N GLU A 37 -11.36 -4.19 -3.75
CA GLU A 37 -11.80 -4.18 -5.14
C GLU A 37 -10.73 -3.60 -6.07
N GLN A 38 -10.06 -2.53 -5.65
CA GLN A 38 -8.92 -1.97 -6.38
C GLN A 38 -7.74 -2.96 -6.44
N ARG A 39 -7.48 -3.69 -5.34
CA ARG A 39 -6.45 -4.73 -5.27
C ARG A 39 -6.72 -5.86 -6.26
N GLU A 40 -7.95 -6.34 -6.29
CA GLU A 40 -8.39 -7.40 -7.20
C GLU A 40 -8.31 -6.93 -8.66
N ALA A 41 -8.79 -5.72 -8.97
CA ALA A 41 -8.67 -5.14 -10.31
C ALA A 41 -7.21 -5.04 -10.78
N LEU A 42 -6.30 -4.62 -9.89
CA LEU A 42 -4.86 -4.55 -10.19
C LEU A 42 -4.25 -5.94 -10.38
N GLU A 43 -4.63 -6.94 -9.58
CA GLU A 43 -4.16 -8.31 -9.75
C GLU A 43 -4.56 -8.86 -11.12
N LEU A 44 -5.82 -8.70 -11.50
CA LEU A 44 -6.34 -9.10 -12.81
C LEU A 44 -5.61 -8.39 -13.97
N ALA A 45 -5.42 -7.08 -13.87
CA ALA A 45 -4.77 -6.31 -14.92
C ALA A 45 -3.26 -6.56 -15.03
N VAL A 46 -2.56 -6.69 -13.91
CA VAL A 46 -1.08 -6.73 -13.88
C VAL A 46 -0.57 -8.16 -13.91
N ARG A 47 -1.03 -9.02 -12.98
CA ARG A 47 -0.56 -10.40 -12.85
C ARG A 47 -1.17 -11.28 -13.92
N HIS A 48 -2.47 -11.10 -14.19
CA HIS A 48 -3.19 -11.89 -15.19
C HIS A 48 -3.26 -11.22 -16.57
N ARG A 49 -2.74 -10.00 -16.71
CA ARG A 49 -2.62 -9.28 -17.99
C ARG A 49 -3.95 -9.07 -18.71
N LEU A 50 -5.05 -9.02 -17.96
CA LEU A 50 -6.37 -8.77 -18.51
C LEU A 50 -6.51 -7.31 -18.95
N THR A 51 -7.18 -7.12 -20.09
CA THR A 51 -7.58 -5.79 -20.55
C THR A 51 -8.69 -5.21 -19.67
N ALA A 52 -8.91 -3.89 -19.73
CA ALA A 52 -9.99 -3.24 -18.97
C ALA A 52 -11.38 -3.83 -19.28
N HIS A 53 -11.58 -4.37 -20.49
CA HIS A 53 -12.84 -5.03 -20.86
C HIS A 53 -12.99 -6.41 -20.19
N GLU A 54 -11.92 -7.19 -20.16
CA GLU A 54 -11.92 -8.50 -19.48
C GLU A 54 -12.02 -8.33 -17.96
N VAL A 55 -11.33 -7.35 -17.37
CA VAL A 55 -11.50 -6.99 -15.95
C VAL A 55 -12.95 -6.63 -15.65
N ALA A 56 -13.59 -5.82 -16.50
CA ALA A 56 -15.01 -5.47 -16.35
C ALA A 56 -15.90 -6.71 -16.35
N ALA A 57 -15.66 -7.64 -17.28
CA ALA A 57 -16.41 -8.89 -17.37
C ALA A 57 -16.24 -9.76 -16.12
N VAL A 58 -15.01 -9.88 -15.60
CA VAL A 58 -14.72 -10.68 -14.39
C VAL A 58 -15.37 -10.07 -13.15
N LEU A 59 -15.29 -8.75 -12.98
CA LEU A 59 -15.82 -8.06 -11.81
C LEU A 59 -17.33 -7.76 -11.89
N GLY A 60 -18.00 -8.11 -12.99
CA GLY A 60 -19.42 -7.81 -13.20
C GLY A 60 -19.70 -6.29 -13.31
N LEU A 61 -18.74 -5.52 -13.81
CA LEU A 61 -18.82 -4.07 -13.94
C LEU A 61 -19.05 -3.63 -15.39
N GLY A 62 -19.56 -2.41 -15.58
CA GLY A 62 -19.48 -1.75 -16.89
C GLY A 62 -18.04 -1.32 -17.22
N LEU A 63 -17.68 -1.27 -18.50
CA LEU A 63 -16.33 -0.90 -18.95
C LEU A 63 -15.85 0.45 -18.42
N ALA A 64 -16.74 1.45 -18.34
CA ALA A 64 -16.41 2.77 -17.79
C ALA A 64 -16.01 2.67 -16.31
N ALA A 65 -16.83 1.99 -15.51
CA ALA A 65 -16.56 1.77 -14.08
C ALA A 65 -15.26 0.98 -13.86
N ALA A 66 -14.98 -0.04 -14.68
CA ALA A 66 -13.73 -0.80 -14.59
C ALA A 66 -12.50 0.07 -14.93
N ARG A 67 -12.61 0.96 -15.92
CA ARG A 67 -11.53 1.91 -16.24
C ARG A 67 -11.28 2.90 -15.11
N GLU A 68 -12.33 3.45 -14.52
CA GLU A 68 -12.21 4.35 -13.37
C GLU A 68 -11.63 3.63 -12.15
N LEU A 69 -12.04 2.39 -11.90
CA LEU A 69 -11.49 1.55 -10.83
C LEU A 69 -9.99 1.32 -11.03
N LEU A 70 -9.58 0.90 -12.24
CA LEU A 70 -8.17 0.68 -12.57
C LEU A 70 -7.35 1.98 -12.50
N ALA A 71 -7.88 3.10 -12.99
CA ALA A 71 -7.21 4.39 -12.94
C ALA A 71 -7.04 4.88 -11.50
N SER A 72 -8.09 4.78 -10.67
CA SER A 72 -8.00 5.15 -9.25
C SER A 72 -7.03 4.25 -8.50
N ALA A 73 -7.05 2.95 -8.76
CA ALA A 73 -6.14 1.98 -8.14
C ALA A 73 -4.68 2.26 -8.52
N ALA A 74 -4.40 2.51 -9.80
CA ALA A 74 -3.07 2.88 -10.28
C ALA A 74 -2.61 4.21 -9.65
N CYS A 75 -3.47 5.22 -9.61
CA CYS A 75 -3.17 6.51 -8.98
C CYS A 75 -2.80 6.37 -7.49
N GLU A 76 -3.50 5.51 -6.74
CA GLU A 76 -3.16 5.23 -5.34
C GLU A 76 -1.76 4.64 -5.19
N VAL A 77 -1.41 3.66 -6.04
CA VAL A 77 -0.08 3.03 -6.02
C VAL A 77 1.02 4.02 -6.36
N GLU A 78 0.85 4.79 -7.43
CA GLU A 78 1.84 5.76 -7.87
C GLU A 78 2.04 6.89 -6.86
N ARG A 79 0.98 7.33 -6.18
CA ARG A 79 1.10 8.32 -5.10
C ARG A 79 1.93 7.79 -3.95
N THR A 80 1.76 6.52 -3.57
CA THR A 80 2.60 5.89 -2.55
C THR A 80 4.05 5.79 -3.00
N ARG A 81 4.30 5.37 -4.25
CA ARG A 81 5.66 5.29 -4.81
C ARG A 81 6.38 6.62 -4.78
N ALA A 82 5.73 7.68 -5.26
CA ALA A 82 6.28 9.02 -5.23
C ALA A 82 6.60 9.46 -3.79
N ALA A 83 5.70 9.16 -2.84
CA ALA A 83 5.92 9.49 -1.45
C ALA A 83 7.13 8.75 -0.85
N LEU A 84 7.36 7.50 -1.23
CA LEU A 84 8.52 6.72 -0.78
C LEU A 84 9.83 7.22 -1.41
N ALA A 85 9.83 7.57 -2.69
CA ALA A 85 10.99 8.20 -3.33
C ALA A 85 11.38 9.53 -2.64
N VAL A 86 10.41 10.29 -2.15
CA VAL A 86 10.67 11.51 -1.34
C VAL A 86 11.33 11.15 -0.01
N VAL A 87 10.92 10.07 0.65
CA VAL A 87 11.55 9.59 1.89
C VAL A 87 13.01 9.22 1.63
N GLU A 88 13.28 8.45 0.58
CA GLU A 88 14.62 8.03 0.19
C GLU A 88 15.54 9.20 -0.15
N THR A 89 15.00 10.24 -0.79
CA THR A 89 15.75 11.49 -1.07
C THR A 89 16.14 12.21 0.23
N GLY A 90 15.31 12.10 1.27
CA GLY A 90 15.56 12.68 2.58
C GLY A 90 15.47 14.21 2.64
N GLY A 91 15.86 14.77 3.78
CA GLY A 91 15.99 16.22 3.99
C GLY A 91 14.71 16.97 4.40
N CYS A 92 13.56 16.30 4.51
CA CYS A 92 12.38 16.85 5.18
C CYS A 92 12.31 16.37 6.64
N PRO A 93 12.38 17.26 7.64
CA PRO A 93 12.25 16.86 9.05
C PRO A 93 10.93 16.17 9.37
N GLY A 94 9.83 16.61 8.75
CA GLY A 94 8.51 15.99 8.95
C GLY A 94 8.45 14.54 8.47
N VAL A 95 9.08 14.25 7.32
CA VAL A 95 9.21 12.87 6.83
C VAL A 95 10.15 12.05 7.71
N ALA A 96 11.24 12.63 8.22
CA ALA A 96 12.17 11.94 9.12
C ALA A 96 11.50 11.52 10.45
N VAL A 97 10.59 12.34 10.97
CA VAL A 97 9.77 11.99 12.15
C VAL A 97 8.81 10.83 11.84
N LEU A 98 8.22 10.80 10.65
CA LEU A 98 7.33 9.72 10.22
C LEU A 98 8.06 8.41 9.96
N ALA A 99 9.31 8.46 9.50
CA ALA A 99 10.09 7.27 9.14
C ALA A 99 10.64 6.50 10.36
N GLY A 100 10.91 7.17 11.48
CA GLY A 100 11.52 6.56 12.66
C GLY A 100 12.96 6.05 12.42
N PRO A 101 13.66 5.59 13.48
CA PRO A 101 15.08 5.20 13.39
C PRO A 101 15.34 3.82 12.75
N ASP A 102 14.39 2.88 12.79
CA ASP A 102 14.63 1.47 12.41
C ASP A 102 14.08 1.08 11.01
N GLY A 103 13.66 2.06 10.22
CA GLY A 103 12.92 1.81 8.98
C GLY A 103 11.47 1.36 9.27
N PHE A 104 10.58 1.62 8.31
CA PHE A 104 9.15 1.43 8.51
C PHE A 104 8.61 0.18 7.81
N VAL A 105 7.77 -0.58 8.52
CA VAL A 105 6.74 -1.39 7.87
C VAL A 105 5.66 -0.42 7.39
N LEU A 106 5.43 -0.34 6.09
CA LEU A 106 4.40 0.49 5.44
C LEU A 106 2.99 0.01 5.83
N SER A 107 2.57 0.31 7.05
CA SER A 107 1.20 0.12 7.47
C SER A 107 0.28 1.07 6.68
N THR A 108 -0.99 0.68 6.50
CA THR A 108 -1.99 1.53 5.84
C THR A 108 -2.11 2.91 6.48
N ALA A 109 -1.96 3.00 7.81
CA ALA A 109 -2.03 4.27 8.54
C ALA A 109 -0.83 5.17 8.23
N LEU A 110 0.39 4.61 8.33
CA LEU A 110 1.62 5.35 8.03
C LEU A 110 1.66 5.79 6.57
N ARG A 111 1.22 4.94 5.63
CA ARG A 111 1.09 5.30 4.21
C ARG A 111 0.20 6.51 4.02
N ARG A 112 -0.99 6.54 4.64
CA ARG A 112 -1.93 7.68 4.54
C ARG A 112 -1.31 8.96 5.10
N GLU A 113 -0.59 8.85 6.21
CA GLU A 113 0.08 9.98 6.84
C GLU A 113 1.25 10.51 6.00
N LEU A 114 2.05 9.61 5.44
CA LEU A 114 3.16 9.97 4.55
C LEU A 114 2.65 10.65 3.28
N VAL A 115 1.65 10.06 2.61
CA VAL A 115 1.02 10.65 1.42
C VAL A 115 0.48 12.05 1.72
N ARG A 116 -0.27 12.20 2.82
CA ARG A 116 -0.80 13.51 3.25
C ARG A 116 0.32 14.52 3.48
N HIS A 117 1.42 14.11 4.12
CA HIS A 117 2.57 14.98 4.32
C HIS A 117 3.20 15.42 3.01
N VAL A 118 3.38 14.51 2.04
CA VAL A 118 3.97 14.83 0.74
C VAL A 118 3.09 15.80 -0.03
N ASP A 119 1.76 15.61 0.04
CA ASP A 119 0.80 16.54 -0.53
C ASP A 119 0.93 17.91 0.16
N ASP A 120 0.86 18.00 1.49
CA ASP A 120 0.79 19.29 2.21
C ASP A 120 2.13 20.05 2.31
N CYS A 121 3.28 19.36 2.21
CA CYS A 121 4.60 19.97 2.36
C CYS A 121 5.16 20.47 1.01
N PRO A 122 5.39 21.79 0.81
CA PRO A 122 5.89 22.32 -0.47
C PRO A 122 7.27 21.80 -0.88
N ARG A 123 8.11 21.39 0.08
CA ARG A 123 9.42 20.79 -0.19
C ARG A 123 9.24 19.38 -0.76
N CYS A 124 8.47 18.54 -0.08
CA CYS A 124 8.20 17.17 -0.50
C CYS A 124 7.45 17.12 -1.82
N ARG A 125 6.47 18.01 -2.03
CA ARG A 125 5.72 18.11 -3.28
C ARG A 125 6.63 18.37 -4.48
N ARG A 126 7.54 19.34 -4.39
CA ARG A 126 8.53 19.60 -5.45
C ARG A 126 9.48 18.45 -5.71
N THR A 127 9.82 17.68 -4.67
CA THR A 127 10.64 16.47 -4.83
C THR A 127 9.86 15.38 -5.54
N ALA A 128 8.59 15.17 -5.17
CA ALA A 128 7.70 14.20 -5.81
C ALA A 128 7.46 14.54 -7.30
N GLU A 129 7.21 15.81 -7.63
CA GLU A 129 7.01 16.28 -9.01
C GLU A 129 8.24 16.06 -9.91
N ARG A 130 9.45 15.95 -9.34
CA ARG A 130 10.69 15.69 -10.09
C ARG A 130 11.00 14.20 -10.24
N ALA A 131 10.32 13.35 -9.48
CA ALA A 131 10.53 11.90 -9.47
C ALA A 131 9.59 11.15 -10.43
N VAL A 132 8.59 11.84 -11.00
CA VAL A 132 7.64 11.36 -12.02
C VAL A 132 8.11 11.81 -13.40
#